data_AF-A0A285BXW6-F1
#
_entry.id   AF-A0A285BXW6-F1
#
_cell.length_a   1.000
_cell.length_b   1.000
_cell.length_c   1.000
_cell.angle_alpha   90.00
_cell.angle_beta   90.00
_cell.angle_gamma   90.00
#
_symmetry.space_group_name_H-M   'P 1'
#
loop_
_entity.id
_entity.type
_entity.pdbx_description
1 polymer ?
#
loop_
_entity_poly.entity_id
_entity_poly.type
_entity_poly.pdbx_seq_one_letter_code
_entity_poly.pdbx_strand_id
1 'polypeptide(L)'
;MTAVYILDDFIKSCNRSNEVIVLNSALKFAREDFNLSTNKAILEFIANEGLESPWYINTKPWENNPNKANFSIMVDAYSFYSGPKQGYLAFFYNQITKKWLIKSFKNNRDSVPRTSKMIDQLSAYKELMMQVKKGK
;
A
#
# COMPACT_ATOMS: atom_id res chain seq x y z
N MET A 1 -11.93 6.37 8.93
CA MET A 1 -10.89 5.50 9.53
C MET A 1 -9.56 5.86 8.89
N THR A 2 -8.50 5.93 9.68
CA THR A 2 -7.13 6.28 9.24
C THR A 2 -6.26 5.03 9.16
N ALA A 3 -5.19 5.08 8.37
CA ALA A 3 -4.17 4.03 8.34
C ALA A 3 -3.54 3.83 9.72
N VAL A 4 -3.13 2.59 10.02
CA VAL A 4 -2.43 2.23 11.26
C VAL A 4 -0.92 2.45 11.11
N TYR A 5 -0.40 2.27 9.91
CA TYR A 5 1.01 2.35 9.57
C TYR A 5 1.30 3.59 8.72
N ILE A 6 2.52 4.11 8.85
CA ILE A 6 3.04 5.16 7.98
C ILE A 6 3.55 4.50 6.70
N LEU A 7 2.91 4.80 5.57
CA LEU A 7 3.26 4.21 4.28
C LEU A 7 4.74 4.42 3.92
N ASP A 8 5.28 5.60 4.18
CA ASP A 8 6.67 5.93 3.87
C ASP A 8 7.68 5.08 4.64
N ASP A 9 7.36 4.68 5.88
CA ASP A 9 8.24 3.81 6.67
C ASP A 9 8.26 2.40 6.09
N PHE A 10 7.13 1.92 5.60
CA PHE A 10 7.06 0.67 4.85
C PHE A 10 7.83 0.74 3.52
N ILE A 11 7.67 1.82 2.74
CA ILE A 11 8.40 2.01 1.46
C ILE A 11 9.91 2.06 1.71
N LYS A 12 10.36 2.81 2.71
CA LYS A 12 11.79 2.85 3.11
C LYS A 12 12.31 1.48 3.51
N SER A 13 11.50 0.67 4.18
CA SER A 13 11.89 -0.69 4.56
C SER A 13 12.05 -1.60 3.33
N CYS A 14 11.34 -1.34 2.22
CA CYS A 14 11.51 -2.10 0.97
C CYS A 14 12.89 -1.91 0.33
N ASN A 15 13.58 -0.78 0.58
CA ASN A 15 14.99 -0.60 0.20
C ASN A 15 15.95 -1.53 0.97
N ARG A 16 15.48 -2.12 2.07
CA ARG A 16 16.26 -3.02 2.94
C ARG A 16 15.65 -4.41 2.86
N SER A 17 16.04 -5.17 1.85
CA SER A 17 15.41 -6.45 1.48
C SER A 17 15.26 -7.49 2.61
N ASN A 18 16.03 -7.38 3.69
CA ASN A 18 15.92 -8.24 4.87
C ASN A 18 14.84 -7.81 5.87
N GLU A 19 14.25 -6.62 5.76
CA GLU A 19 13.21 -6.09 6.67
C GLU A 19 11.78 -6.42 6.22
N VAL A 20 11.60 -6.81 4.96
CA VAL A 20 10.29 -7.06 4.36
C VAL A 20 10.18 -8.49 3.85
N ILE A 21 9.11 -9.18 4.21
CA ILE A 21 8.77 -10.52 3.74
C ILE A 21 7.59 -10.41 2.76
N VAL A 22 7.75 -10.98 1.57
CA VAL A 22 6.66 -11.11 0.60
C VAL A 22 5.99 -12.46 0.82
N LEU A 23 4.69 -12.49 1.09
CA LEU A 23 3.95 -13.76 1.18
C LEU A 23 3.76 -14.39 -0.20
N ASN A 24 3.71 -15.72 -0.26
CA ASN A 24 3.57 -16.48 -1.51
C ASN A 24 2.39 -16.02 -2.38
N SER A 25 1.26 -15.65 -1.76
CA SER A 25 0.11 -15.12 -2.49
C SER A 25 0.41 -13.78 -3.15
N ALA A 26 1.13 -12.88 -2.45
CA ALA A 26 1.55 -11.60 -3.02
C ALA A 26 2.54 -11.80 -4.16
N LEU A 27 3.53 -12.69 -4.00
CA LEU A 27 4.49 -13.01 -5.06
C LEU A 27 3.81 -13.58 -6.31
N LYS A 28 2.87 -14.52 -6.12
CA LYS A 28 2.11 -15.11 -7.23
C LYS A 28 1.41 -14.04 -8.06
N PHE A 29 0.62 -13.17 -7.43
CA PHE A 29 -0.15 -12.16 -8.16
C PHE A 29 0.74 -11.02 -8.68
N ALA A 30 1.82 -10.66 -8.00
CA ALA A 30 2.79 -9.69 -8.53
C ALA A 30 3.43 -10.19 -9.84
N ARG A 31 3.72 -11.49 -9.93
CA ARG A 31 4.19 -12.12 -11.16
C ARG A 31 3.14 -12.08 -12.26
N GLU A 32 1.91 -12.49 -11.96
CA GLU A 32 0.81 -12.56 -12.93
C GLU A 32 0.40 -11.17 -13.44
N ASP A 33 0.27 -10.19 -12.55
CA ASP A 33 -0.33 -8.89 -12.85
C ASP A 33 0.70 -7.82 -13.24
N PHE A 34 1.93 -7.90 -12.72
CA PHE A 34 2.97 -6.88 -12.91
C PHE A 34 4.28 -7.42 -13.48
N ASN A 35 4.37 -8.72 -13.78
CA ASN A 35 5.59 -9.38 -14.24
C ASN A 35 6.76 -9.29 -13.23
N LEU A 36 6.45 -9.15 -11.94
CA LEU A 36 7.45 -9.09 -10.86
C LEU A 36 7.63 -10.48 -10.25
N SER A 37 8.59 -11.24 -10.78
CA SER A 37 8.71 -12.68 -10.51
C SER A 37 9.52 -13.04 -9.26
N THR A 38 10.13 -12.07 -8.56
CA THR A 38 10.97 -12.32 -7.38
C THR A 38 10.62 -11.35 -6.25
N ASN A 39 10.91 -11.75 -5.02
CA ASN A 39 10.77 -10.85 -3.86
C ASN A 39 11.56 -9.57 -4.07
N LYS A 40 12.80 -9.68 -4.56
CA LYS A 40 13.66 -8.53 -4.87
C LYS A 40 13.00 -7.57 -5.86
N ALA A 41 12.44 -8.09 -6.97
CA ALA A 41 11.78 -7.26 -7.97
C ALA A 41 10.57 -6.50 -7.40
N ILE A 42 9.78 -7.12 -6.52
CA ILE A 42 8.64 -6.46 -5.85
C ILE A 42 9.12 -5.34 -4.93
N LEU A 43 10.16 -5.60 -4.13
CA LEU A 43 10.69 -4.61 -3.19
C LEU A 43 11.34 -3.44 -3.92
N GLU A 44 12.14 -3.71 -4.96
CA GLU A 44 12.73 -2.67 -5.81
C GLU A 44 11.66 -1.85 -6.53
N PHE A 45 10.60 -2.50 -7.03
CA PHE A 45 9.48 -1.80 -7.63
C PHE A 45 8.82 -0.83 -6.65
N ILE A 46 8.53 -1.26 -5.41
CA ILE A 46 7.91 -0.41 -4.39
C ILE A 46 8.84 0.72 -3.98
N ALA A 47 10.13 0.43 -3.80
CA ALA A 47 11.10 1.40 -3.31
C ALA A 47 11.49 2.47 -4.34
N ASN A 48 11.36 2.17 -5.63
CA ASN A 48 11.67 3.06 -6.74
C ASN A 48 10.39 3.62 -7.40
N GLU A 49 9.47 4.12 -6.58
CA GLU A 49 8.28 4.87 -7.01
C GLU A 49 7.29 4.10 -7.90
N GLY A 50 7.34 2.77 -7.94
CA GLY A 50 6.38 1.95 -8.71
C GLY A 50 4.93 2.04 -8.21
N LEU A 51 4.73 2.54 -6.99
CA LEU A 51 3.41 2.88 -6.44
C LEU A 51 3.05 4.33 -6.77
N GLU A 52 2.62 4.62 -8.00
CA GLU A 52 2.26 5.99 -8.38
C GLU A 52 0.99 6.46 -7.66
N SER A 53 1.07 7.61 -7.00
CA SER A 53 -0.05 8.27 -6.31
C SER A 53 -0.85 7.32 -5.41
N PRO A 54 -0.24 6.66 -4.41
CA PRO A 54 -0.94 5.67 -3.60
C PRO A 54 -2.02 6.33 -2.74
N TRP A 55 -3.18 5.68 -2.62
CA TRP A 55 -4.26 6.14 -1.75
C TRP A 55 -4.75 5.03 -0.84
N TYR A 56 -4.99 5.41 0.41
CA TYR A 56 -5.51 4.52 1.42
C TYR A 56 -6.94 4.06 1.07
N ILE A 57 -7.19 2.77 1.28
CA ILE A 57 -8.50 2.15 1.09
C ILE A 57 -9.14 1.88 2.45
N ASN A 58 -8.48 1.06 3.27
CA ASN A 58 -8.97 0.66 4.58
C ASN A 58 -7.88 0.00 5.43
N THR A 59 -8.20 -0.16 6.71
CA THR A 59 -7.47 -0.99 7.67
C THR A 59 -8.45 -2.06 8.14
N LYS A 60 -8.00 -3.33 8.15
CA LYS A 60 -8.80 -4.44 8.69
C LYS A 60 -7.94 -5.37 9.56
N PRO A 61 -8.51 -6.04 10.57
CA PRO A 61 -7.82 -7.13 11.24
C PRO A 61 -7.38 -8.21 10.24
N TRP A 62 -6.24 -8.84 10.47
CA TRP A 62 -5.76 -9.94 9.66
C TRP A 62 -6.58 -11.20 9.95
N GLU A 63 -7.58 -11.44 9.10
CA GLU A 63 -8.55 -12.55 9.25
C GLU A 63 -7.88 -13.93 9.39
N ASN A 64 -6.81 -14.17 8.63
CA ASN A 64 -6.07 -15.43 8.62
C ASN A 64 -4.81 -15.40 9.52
N ASN A 65 -4.80 -14.57 10.56
CA ASN A 65 -3.71 -14.59 11.52
C ASN A 65 -3.67 -15.96 12.25
N PRO A 66 -2.60 -16.77 12.10
CA PRO A 66 -2.50 -18.10 12.72
C PRO A 66 -2.54 -18.06 14.25
N ASN A 67 -2.29 -16.90 14.86
CA ASN A 67 -2.28 -16.72 16.30
C ASN A 67 -3.22 -15.58 16.73
N LYS A 68 -4.39 -15.52 16.09
CA LYS A 68 -5.45 -14.53 16.37
C LYS A 68 -5.91 -14.48 17.82
N ALA A 69 -5.72 -15.58 18.57
CA ALA A 69 -6.10 -15.66 19.98
C ALA A 69 -5.21 -14.80 20.90
N ASN A 70 -3.94 -14.61 20.52
CA ASN A 70 -2.96 -13.92 21.36
C ASN A 70 -2.63 -12.51 20.88
N PHE A 71 -2.85 -12.21 19.60
CA PHE A 71 -2.59 -10.88 19.05
C PHE A 71 -3.48 -10.57 17.85
N SER A 72 -4.02 -9.36 17.82
CA SER A 72 -4.66 -8.81 16.63
C SER A 72 -3.61 -8.04 15.81
N ILE A 73 -3.50 -8.39 14.53
CA ILE A 73 -2.64 -7.68 13.58
C ILE A 73 -3.57 -6.90 12.66
N MET A 74 -3.36 -5.59 12.55
CA MET A 74 -4.09 -4.77 11.60
C MET A 74 -3.36 -4.78 10.25
N VAL A 75 -4.11 -4.73 9.16
CA VAL A 75 -3.60 -4.72 7.79
C VAL A 75 -4.07 -3.45 7.13
N ASP A 76 -3.14 -2.63 6.67
CA ASP A 76 -3.45 -1.47 5.85
C ASP A 76 -3.46 -1.86 4.38
N ALA A 77 -4.46 -1.35 3.65
CA ALA A 77 -4.62 -1.54 2.23
C ALA A 77 -4.61 -0.20 1.50
N TYR A 78 -3.87 -0.17 0.40
CA TYR A 78 -3.72 0.95 -0.49
C TYR A 78 -4.01 0.52 -1.92
N SER A 79 -4.57 1.43 -2.71
CA SER A 79 -4.51 1.35 -4.16
C SER A 79 -3.44 2.28 -4.67
N PHE A 80 -2.95 2.01 -5.87
CA PHE A 80 -1.95 2.82 -6.54
C PHE A 80 -2.11 2.70 -8.05
N TYR A 81 -1.45 3.57 -8.80
CA TYR A 81 -1.27 3.38 -10.23
C TYR A 81 0.14 2.89 -10.55
N SER A 82 0.29 2.20 -11.67
CA SER A 82 1.59 1.88 -12.27
C SER A 82 1.42 1.90 -13.78
N GLY A 83 1.79 3.02 -14.40
CA GLY A 83 1.40 3.37 -15.75
C GLY A 83 -0.12 3.19 -15.95
N PRO A 84 -0.56 2.37 -16.92
CA PRO A 84 -1.99 2.15 -17.19
C PRO A 84 -2.67 1.20 -16.19
N LYS A 85 -1.92 0.52 -15.33
CA LYS A 85 -2.46 -0.46 -14.38
C LYS A 85 -2.86 0.22 -13.08
N GLN A 86 -3.91 -0.28 -12.44
CA GLN A 86 -4.23 0.05 -11.07
C GLN A 86 -3.85 -1.14 -10.19
N GLY A 87 -3.09 -0.89 -9.14
CA GLY A 87 -2.65 -1.91 -8.21
C GLY A 87 -3.35 -1.82 -6.86
N TYR A 88 -3.30 -2.94 -6.15
CA TYR A 88 -3.71 -3.11 -4.77
C TYR A 88 -2.54 -3.66 -3.98
N LEU A 89 -2.20 -2.97 -2.89
CA LEU A 89 -1.18 -3.35 -1.94
C LEU A 89 -1.83 -3.50 -0.57
N ALA A 90 -1.56 -4.60 0.12
CA ALA A 90 -1.90 -4.76 1.53
C ALA A 90 -0.70 -5.26 2.32
N PHE A 91 -0.40 -4.59 3.43
CA PHE A 91 0.77 -4.89 4.25
C PHE A 91 0.50 -4.67 5.74
N PHE A 92 1.39 -5.21 6.57
CA PHE A 92 1.38 -5.00 8.01
C PHE A 92 2.77 -5.20 8.61
N TYR A 93 2.96 -4.72 9.83
CA TYR A 93 4.18 -4.95 10.60
C TYR A 93 3.94 -6.02 11.67
N ASN A 94 4.80 -7.04 11.70
CA ASN A 94 4.80 -8.04 12.74
C ASN A 94 5.74 -7.62 13.87
N GLN A 95 5.16 -7.26 15.01
CA GLN A 95 5.89 -6.79 16.19
C GLN A 95 6.79 -7.85 16.85
N ILE A 96 6.54 -9.14 16.60
CA ILE A 96 7.32 -10.25 17.17
C ILE A 96 8.57 -10.47 16.33
N THR A 97 8.42 -10.61 15.02
CA THR A 97 9.56 -10.86 14.11
C THR A 97 10.32 -9.59 13.74
N LYS A 98 9.74 -8.43 14.05
CA LYS A 98 10.23 -7.10 13.64
C LYS A 98 10.38 -6.97 12.13
N LYS A 99 9.47 -7.58 11.37
CA LYS A 99 9.44 -7.55 9.90
C LYS A 99 8.15 -6.94 9.38
N TRP A 100 8.24 -6.27 8.25
CA TRP A 100 7.08 -5.96 7.42
C TRP A 100 6.68 -7.17 6.59
N LEU A 101 5.39 -7.30 6.32
CA LEU A 101 4.85 -8.36 5.49
C LEU A 101 3.96 -7.78 4.40
N ILE A 102 4.26 -8.12 3.16
CA ILE A 102 3.39 -7.85 2.02
C ILE A 102 2.42 -9.03 1.91
N LYS A 103 1.17 -8.79 2.32
CA LYS A 103 0.10 -9.79 2.32
C LYS A 103 -0.51 -9.97 0.94
N SER A 104 -0.68 -8.87 0.21
CA SER A 104 -1.25 -8.88 -1.13
C SER A 104 -0.59 -7.81 -2.00
N PHE A 105 -0.29 -8.18 -3.23
CA PHE A 105 0.17 -7.28 -4.28
C PHE A 105 -0.39 -7.78 -5.60
N LYS A 106 -1.37 -7.06 -6.17
CA LYS A 106 -2.16 -7.55 -7.31
C LYS A 106 -2.83 -6.40 -8.06
N ASN A 107 -3.34 -6.66 -9.25
CA ASN A 107 -4.17 -5.72 -9.98
C ASN A 107 -5.44 -5.42 -9.17
N ASN A 108 -5.80 -4.14 -9.06
CA ASN A 108 -7.08 -3.75 -8.50
C ASN A 108 -8.12 -3.66 -9.61
N ARG A 109 -9.04 -4.64 -9.62
CA ARG A 109 -10.13 -4.72 -10.62
C ARG A 109 -11.21 -3.66 -10.40
N ASP A 110 -11.29 -3.09 -9.20
CA ASP A 110 -12.15 -1.95 -8.90
C ASP A 110 -11.46 -0.69 -9.40
N SER A 111 -11.51 -0.49 -10.72
CA SER A 111 -10.81 0.60 -11.39
C SER A 111 -11.44 1.94 -11.02
N VAL A 112 -10.68 2.82 -10.39
CA VAL A 112 -11.03 4.23 -10.24
C VAL A 112 -10.27 4.99 -11.31
N PRO A 113 -10.95 5.71 -12.22
CA PRO A 113 -10.27 6.50 -13.25
C PRO A 113 -9.27 7.47 -12.62
N ARG A 114 -8.04 7.52 -13.17
CA ARG A 114 -6.97 8.42 -12.71
C ARG A 114 -7.43 9.88 -12.68
N THR A 115 -8.24 10.27 -13.66
CA THR A 115 -8.87 11.59 -13.75
C THR A 115 -9.77 11.91 -12.55
N SER A 116 -10.55 10.95 -12.07
CA SER A 116 -11.40 11.14 -10.88
C SER A 116 -10.56 11.45 -9.65
N LYS A 117 -9.45 10.73 -9.45
CA LYS A 117 -8.55 10.97 -8.31
C LYS A 117 -7.83 12.30 -8.38
N MET A 118 -7.42 12.73 -9.57
CA MET A 118 -6.84 14.07 -9.73
C MET A 118 -7.85 15.18 -9.41
N ILE A 119 -9.12 15.01 -9.79
CA ILE A 119 -10.18 15.96 -9.46
C ILE A 119 -10.39 16.04 -7.94
N ASP A 120 -10.43 14.91 -7.25
CA ASP A 120 -10.55 14.86 -5.78
C ASP A 120 -9.39 15.62 -5.12
N GLN A 121 -8.15 15.35 -5.55
CA GLN A 121 -6.94 16.01 -5.02
C GLN A 121 -6.94 17.53 -5.28
N LEU A 122 -7.33 17.95 -6.47
CA LEU A 122 -7.44 19.38 -6.82
C LEU A 122 -8.50 20.08 -5.99
N SER A 123 -9.62 19.39 -5.69
CA SER A 123 -10.71 19.94 -4.88
C SER A 123 -10.24 20.14 -3.43
N ALA A 124 -9.59 19.13 -2.84
CA ALA A 124 -9.01 19.21 -1.50
C ALA A 124 -7.96 20.34 -1.39
N TYR A 125 -7.11 20.51 -2.41
CA TYR A 125 -6.14 21.60 -2.44
C TYR A 125 -6.80 22.98 -2.48
N LYS A 126 -7.85 23.16 -3.30
CA LYS A 126 -8.61 24.42 -3.37
C LYS A 126 -9.25 24.76 -2.02
N GLU A 127 -9.83 23.78 -1.34
CA GLU A 127 -10.42 23.97 -0.02
C GLU A 127 -9.39 24.41 1.02
N LEU A 128 -8.23 23.75 1.07
CA LEU A 128 -7.13 24.13 1.96
C LEU A 128 -6.68 25.56 1.69
N MET A 129 -6.49 25.93 0.43
CA MET A 129 -6.07 27.28 0.05
C MET A 129 -7.11 28.35 0.39
N MET A 130 -8.41 28.02 0.36
CA MET A 130 -9.47 28.92 0.81
C MET A 130 -9.46 29.11 2.33
N GLN A 131 -9.18 28.06 3.11
CA GLN A 131 -9.10 28.14 4.58
C GLN A 131 -7.90 28.99 5.02
N VAL A 132 -6.73 28.82 4.39
CA VAL A 132 -5.53 29.64 4.67
C VAL A 132 -5.76 31.12 4.40
N LYS A 133 -6.58 31.47 3.38
CA LYS A 133 -6.93 32.86 3.07
C LYS A 133 -7.94 33.48 4.05
N LYS A 134 -8.76 32.67 4.74
CA LYS A 134 -9.77 33.14 5.71
C LYS A 134 -9.23 33.26 7.14
N GLY A 135 -8.12 32.59 7.45
CA GLY A 135 -7.46 32.64 8.76
C GLY A 135 -6.36 33.71 8.87
N LYS A 136 -6.32 34.67 7.95
CA LYS A 136 -5.43 35.84 7.96
C LYS A 136 -6.24 37.12 7.97
#